data_AF-A0A843H760-F1
#
_entry.id   AF-A0A843H760-F1
#
_cell.length_a   1.000
_cell.length_b   1.000
_cell.length_c   1.000
_cell.angle_alpha   90.00
_cell.angle_beta   90.00
_cell.angle_gamma   90.00
#
_symmetry.space_group_name_H-M   'P 1'
#
loop_
_entity.id
_entity.type
_entity.pdbx_description
1 polymer ?
#
loop_
_entity_poly.entity_id
_entity_poly.type
_entity_poly.pdbx_seq_one_letter_code
_entity_poly.pdbx_strand_id
1 'polypeptide(L)'
;VKSKMFKDIGIILLDFKIEFGKDKDGNIILGDEISPDSCRLWDAETLDMLDKELFRQGKDDEVIDAYEEVFNRLLTEEDRQKWGI
;
A
#
# COMPACT_ATOMS: atom_id res chain seq x y z
N VAL A 1 11.72 7.53 1.45
CA VAL A 1 10.78 7.63 2.60
C VAL A 1 9.85 6.41 2.65
N LYS A 2 8.98 6.16 1.65
CA LYS A 2 8.04 5.01 1.67
C LYS A 2 8.69 3.62 1.65
N SER A 3 9.79 3.45 0.92
CA SER A 3 10.55 2.18 0.91
C SER A 3 11.03 1.76 2.31
N LYS A 4 11.39 2.72 3.18
CA LYS A 4 11.78 2.41 4.56
C LYS A 4 10.58 1.93 5.38
N MET A 5 9.43 2.60 5.25
CA MET A 5 8.19 2.24 5.95
C MET A 5 7.75 0.80 5.64
N PHE A 6 7.68 0.44 4.34
CA PHE A 6 7.33 -0.93 3.95
C PHE A 6 8.39 -1.95 4.39
N LYS A 7 9.67 -1.61 4.26
CA LYS A 7 10.75 -2.49 4.70
C LYS A 7 10.71 -2.78 6.21
N ASP A 8 10.39 -1.77 7.01
CA ASP A 8 10.32 -1.90 8.48
C ASP A 8 9.18 -2.85 8.92
N ILE A 9 8.19 -3.10 8.04
CA ILE A 9 7.06 -4.00 8.28
C ILE A 9 7.12 -5.29 7.44
N GLY A 10 8.30 -5.63 6.90
CA GLY A 10 8.50 -6.88 6.15
C GLY A 10 7.84 -6.90 4.77
N ILE A 11 7.66 -5.73 4.13
CA ILE A 11 7.11 -5.61 2.77
C ILE A 11 8.14 -4.98 1.83
N ILE A 12 8.30 -5.58 0.65
CA ILE A 12 9.08 -5.04 -0.45
C ILE A 12 8.16 -4.17 -1.32
N LEU A 13 8.46 -2.87 -1.38
CA LEU A 13 7.87 -1.98 -2.38
C LEU A 13 8.69 -2.11 -3.68
N LEU A 14 8.14 -2.78 -4.69
CA LEU A 14 8.78 -2.93 -6.00
C LEU A 14 8.69 -1.63 -6.81
N ASP A 15 7.46 -1.14 -7.00
CA ASP A 15 7.16 0.11 -7.68
C ASP A 15 5.77 0.62 -7.28
N PHE A 16 5.46 1.85 -7.71
CA PHE A 16 4.17 2.49 -7.46
C PHE A 16 3.87 3.53 -8.52
N LYS A 17 2.58 3.86 -8.67
CA LYS A 17 2.07 4.94 -9.51
C LYS A 17 1.41 6.00 -8.62
N ILE A 18 1.67 7.27 -8.92
CA ILE A 18 1.07 8.42 -8.24
C ILE A 18 0.63 9.46 -9.25
N GLU A 19 -0.33 10.29 -8.86
CA GLU A 19 -0.79 11.42 -9.65
C GLU A 19 -0.59 12.73 -8.89
N PHE A 20 -0.44 13.81 -9.63
CA PHE A 20 -0.28 15.15 -9.09
C PHE A 20 -1.31 16.10 -9.68
N GLY A 21 -1.85 16.96 -8.82
CA GLY A 21 -2.70 18.08 -9.19
C GLY A 21 -2.04 19.42 -8.86
N LYS A 22 -2.75 20.51 -9.13
CA LYS A 22 -2.38 21.86 -8.67
C LYS A 22 -3.43 22.39 -7.72
N ASP A 23 -3.02 23.03 -6.63
CA ASP A 23 -3.94 23.77 -5.77
C ASP A 23 -4.34 25.13 -6.39
N LYS A 24 -5.19 25.87 -5.68
CA LYS A 24 -5.68 27.19 -6.11
C LYS A 24 -4.57 28.24 -6.32
N ASP A 25 -3.44 28.07 -5.67
CA ASP A 25 -2.30 28.98 -5.73
C ASP A 25 -1.25 28.48 -6.75
N GLY A 26 -1.52 27.36 -7.44
CA GLY A 26 -0.69 26.78 -8.47
C GLY A 26 0.40 25.81 -7.96
N ASN A 27 0.40 25.48 -6.67
CA ASN A 27 1.38 24.55 -6.09
C ASN A 27 1.07 23.12 -6.52
N ILE A 28 2.12 22.33 -6.78
CA ILE A 28 1.98 20.90 -7.10
C ILE A 28 1.65 20.15 -5.81
N ILE A 29 0.52 19.44 -5.82
CA ILE A 29 0.06 18.63 -4.68
C ILE A 29 -0.05 17.18 -5.14
N LEU A 30 0.43 16.26 -4.31
CA LEU A 30 0.19 14.83 -4.49
C LEU A 30 -1.32 14.58 -4.37
N GLY A 31 -1.92 14.03 -5.42
CA GLY A 31 -3.31 13.62 -5.44
C GLY A 31 -3.44 12.10 -5.39
N ASP A 32 -4.65 11.62 -5.71
CA ASP A 32 -4.99 10.20 -5.84
C ASP A 32 -4.75 9.40 -4.55
N GLU A 33 -4.61 8.08 -4.66
CA GLU A 33 -4.39 7.16 -3.55
C GLU A 33 -3.01 6.50 -3.56
N ILE A 34 -2.59 6.04 -2.38
CA ILE A 34 -1.45 5.14 -2.23
C ILE A 34 -1.93 3.90 -1.48
N SER A 35 -2.17 2.83 -2.24
CA SER A 35 -2.86 1.61 -1.82
C SER A 35 -2.17 0.39 -2.47
N PRO A 36 -2.51 -0.85 -2.08
CA PRO A 36 -2.13 -2.05 -2.83
C PRO A 36 -2.70 -2.10 -4.26
N ASP A 37 -3.62 -1.19 -4.61
CA ASP A 37 -4.12 -0.99 -5.97
C ASP A 37 -3.11 -0.22 -6.85
N SER A 38 -2.43 0.77 -6.27
CA SER A 38 -1.48 1.66 -6.95
C SER A 38 0.01 1.33 -6.70
N CYS A 39 0.30 0.32 -5.88
CA CYS A 39 1.64 -0.15 -5.54
C CYS A 39 1.81 -1.64 -5.83
N ARG A 40 3.02 -2.07 -6.22
CA ARG A 40 3.41 -3.48 -6.18
C ARG A 40 4.14 -3.76 -4.87
N LEU A 41 3.55 -4.62 -4.05
CA LEU A 41 3.93 -4.91 -2.68
C LEU A 41 4.09 -6.43 -2.53
N TRP A 42 5.30 -6.88 -2.21
CA TRP A 42 5.56 -8.31 -1.99
C TRP A 42 5.97 -8.55 -0.55
N ASP A 43 5.59 -9.69 0.01
CA ASP A 43 6.12 -10.15 1.28
C ASP A 43 7.64 -10.33 1.18
N ALA A 44 8.38 -9.81 2.18
CA ALA A 44 9.84 -9.83 2.11
C ALA A 44 10.47 -11.21 2.36
N GLU A 45 9.73 -12.13 3.01
CA GLU A 45 10.21 -13.47 3.33
C GLU A 45 9.78 -14.49 2.27
N THR A 46 8.50 -14.46 1.86
CA THR A 46 7.92 -15.45 0.95
C THR A 46 7.95 -15.03 -0.51
N LEU A 47 8.07 -13.71 -0.78
CA LEU A 47 7.88 -13.10 -2.10
C LEU A 47 6.44 -13.25 -2.64
N ASP A 48 5.48 -13.55 -1.77
CA ASP A 48 4.06 -13.57 -2.14
C ASP A 48 3.59 -12.15 -2.46
N MET A 49 2.67 -12.05 -3.42
CA MET A 49 2.09 -10.77 -3.83
C MET A 49 1.04 -10.34 -2.80
N LEU A 50 1.13 -9.08 -2.36
CA LEU A 50 0.21 -8.46 -1.41
C LEU A 50 -0.55 -7.29 -2.05
N ASP A 51 -0.80 -7.38 -3.35
CA ASP A 51 -1.28 -6.27 -4.17
C ASP A 51 -2.20 -6.70 -5.32
N LYS A 52 -2.69 -5.74 -6.10
CA LYS A 52 -3.63 -5.94 -7.22
C LYS A 52 -3.15 -6.93 -8.28
N GLU A 53 -1.87 -7.28 -8.32
CA GLU A 53 -1.35 -8.31 -9.21
C GLU A 53 -2.03 -9.67 -8.99
N LEU A 54 -2.50 -9.98 -7.78
CA LEU A 54 -3.32 -11.17 -7.51
C LEU A 54 -4.57 -11.21 -8.40
N PHE A 55 -5.31 -10.11 -8.45
CA PHE A 55 -6.46 -9.96 -9.34
C PHE A 55 -6.05 -10.08 -10.83
N ARG A 56 -4.93 -9.46 -11.22
CA ARG A 56 -4.44 -9.55 -12.62
C ARG A 56 -4.06 -10.98 -13.03
N GLN A 57 -3.69 -11.82 -12.06
CA GLN A 57 -3.37 -13.23 -12.25
C GLN A 57 -4.58 -14.17 -12.04
N GLY A 58 -5.77 -13.63 -11.75
CA GLY A 58 -6.99 -14.39 -11.55
C GLY A 58 -7.09 -15.09 -10.18
N LYS A 59 -6.35 -14.62 -9.18
CA LYS A 59 -6.39 -15.07 -7.78
C LYS A 59 -7.33 -14.18 -6.96
N ASP A 60 -8.57 -14.04 -7.45
CA ASP A 60 -9.54 -13.07 -6.95
C ASP A 60 -9.91 -13.31 -5.47
N ASP A 61 -9.88 -14.57 -5.03
CA ASP A 61 -10.14 -15.02 -3.67
C ASP A 61 -9.04 -14.63 -2.67
N GLU A 62 -7.82 -14.35 -3.14
CA GLU A 62 -6.67 -13.98 -2.29
C GLU A 62 -6.53 -12.44 -2.12
N VAL A 63 -7.25 -11.65 -2.91
CA VAL A 63 -7.04 -10.19 -2.98
C VAL A 63 -7.36 -9.49 -1.67
N ILE A 64 -8.49 -9.82 -1.05
CA ILE A 64 -8.92 -9.16 0.19
C ILE A 64 -7.98 -9.51 1.33
N ASP A 65 -7.61 -10.78 1.47
CA ASP A 65 -6.68 -11.25 2.50
C ASP A 65 -5.32 -10.54 2.39
N ALA A 66 -4.80 -10.39 1.16
CA ALA A 66 -3.58 -9.62 0.90
C ALA A 66 -3.70 -8.15 1.34
N TYR A 67 -4.83 -7.51 1.08
CA TYR A 67 -5.02 -6.09 1.43
C TYR A 67 -5.18 -5.91 2.94
N GLU A 68 -5.87 -6.84 3.61
CA GLU A 68 -5.96 -6.89 5.06
C GLU A 68 -4.58 -7.12 5.71
N GLU A 69 -3.73 -7.96 5.12
CA GLU A 69 -2.38 -8.19 5.60
C GLU A 69 -1.53 -6.90 5.53
N VAL A 70 -1.58 -6.17 4.39
CA VAL A 70 -0.89 -4.88 4.28
C VAL A 70 -1.42 -3.89 5.32
N PHE A 71 -2.74 -3.81 5.50
CA PHE A 71 -3.38 -2.94 6.48
C PHE A 71 -2.92 -3.26 7.91
N ASN A 72 -2.92 -4.54 8.27
CA ASN A 72 -2.58 -4.99 9.62
C ASN A 72 -1.12 -4.74 9.99
N ARG A 73 -0.20 -4.89 9.02
CA ARG A 73 1.22 -4.60 9.18
C ARG A 73 1.51 -3.10 9.22
N LEU A 74 0.74 -2.31 8.48
CA LEU A 74 0.99 -0.87 8.34
C LEU A 74 0.55 -0.06 9.55
N LEU A 75 -0.59 -0.43 10.17
CA LEU A 75 -1.14 0.34 11.28
C LEU A 75 -0.38 0.11 12.59
N THR A 76 0.07 1.22 13.18
CA THR A 76 0.59 1.21 14.54
C THR A 76 -0.54 1.17 15.57
N GLU A 77 -0.23 0.84 16.82
CA GLU A 77 -1.19 0.92 17.92
C GLU A 77 -1.74 2.34 18.11
N GLU A 78 -0.92 3.37 17.88
CA GLU A 78 -1.36 4.76 17.90
C GLU A 78 -2.39 5.05 16.80
N ASP A 79 -2.17 4.53 15.59
CA ASP A 79 -3.13 4.67 14.50
C ASP A 79 -4.47 3.99 14.84
N ARG A 80 -4.43 2.79 15.40
CA ARG A 80 -5.63 2.03 15.80
C ARG A 80 -6.47 2.81 16.81
N GLN A 81 -5.82 3.36 17.84
CA GLN A 81 -6.48 4.21 18.84
C GLN A 81 -7.05 5.50 18.23
N LYS A 82 -6.30 6.14 17.33
CA LYS A 82 -6.73 7.37 16.65
C LYS A 82 -7.98 7.16 15.80
N TRP A 83 -8.09 6.02 15.13
CA TRP A 83 -9.19 5.73 14.21
C TRP A 83 -10.31 4.87 14.81
N GLY A 84 -10.14 4.39 16.05
CA GLY A 84 -11.16 3.63 16.78
C GLY A 84 -11.42 2.23 16.20
N ILE A 85 -10.35 1.59 15.72
CA ILE A 85 -10.35 0.27 15.06
C ILE A 85 -9.43 -0.70 15.79
#